data_AF-A0A821NMC1-F1
#
_entry.id   AF-A0A821NMC1-F1
#
_cell.length_a   1.000
_cell.length_b   1.000
_cell.length_c   1.000
_cell.angle_alpha   90.00
_cell.angle_beta   90.00
_cell.angle_gamma   90.00
#
_symmetry.space_group_name_H-M   'P 1'
#
loop_
_entity.id
_entity.type
_entity.pdbx_description
1 polymer ?
#
loop_
_entity_poly.entity_id
_entity_poly.type
_entity_poly.pdbx_seq_one_letter_code
_entity_poly.pdbx_strand_id
1 'polypeptide(L)'
;TAGILDAAVMGGASVIEQAFLSNEYQIKHSNEYTRTLTDKVKQLLADQIPLLDRALIIMRQKSKPDMLPHVEHLSNLLIHRQRSVEHHCGKQQ
;
A
#
# COMPACT_ATOMS: atom_id res chain seq x y z
N THR A 1 -8.92 -0.87 -8.83
CA THR A 1 -7.46 -0.62 -8.78
C THR A 1 -7.16 0.85 -8.57
N ALA A 2 -7.70 1.76 -9.40
CA ALA A 2 -7.49 3.20 -9.26
C ALA A 2 -7.77 3.73 -7.85
N GLY A 3 -8.96 3.53 -7.29
CA GLY A 3 -9.29 4.02 -5.93
C GLY A 3 -8.52 3.39 -4.76
N ILE A 4 -7.72 2.33 -4.99
CA ILE A 4 -6.82 1.76 -3.97
C ILE A 4 -5.46 2.47 -4.02
N LEU A 5 -4.95 2.73 -5.22
CA LEU A 5 -3.67 3.42 -5.44
C LEU A 5 -3.79 4.95 -5.31
N ASP A 6 -4.91 5.49 -5.74
CA ASP A 6 -5.26 6.90 -5.72
C ASP A 6 -6.49 7.11 -4.84
N ALA A 7 -6.29 6.92 -3.53
CA ALA A 7 -7.33 7.09 -2.52
C ALA A 7 -7.49 8.56 -2.09
N ALA A 8 -7.45 9.51 -3.03
CA ALA A 8 -7.39 10.95 -2.75
C ALA A 8 -8.51 11.49 -1.85
N VAL A 9 -9.68 10.84 -1.84
CA VAL A 9 -10.84 11.27 -1.03
C VAL A 9 -10.80 10.72 0.40
N MET A 10 -10.45 9.44 0.57
CA MET A 10 -10.51 8.74 1.87
C MET A 10 -9.14 8.59 2.55
N GLY A 11 -8.06 9.01 1.90
CA GLY A 11 -6.68 8.89 2.38
C GLY A 11 -6.09 7.47 2.31
N GLY A 12 -6.93 6.45 2.10
CA GLY A 12 -6.52 5.08 1.84
C GLY A 12 -5.66 4.47 2.93
N ALA A 13 -4.73 3.61 2.52
CA ALA A 13 -3.89 2.88 3.46
C ALA A 13 -2.85 3.76 4.19
N SER A 14 -2.56 4.96 3.70
CA SER A 14 -1.67 5.91 4.39
C SER A 14 -2.24 6.41 5.71
N VAL A 15 -3.57 6.50 5.85
CA VAL A 15 -4.23 6.83 7.13
C VAL A 15 -3.96 5.74 8.18
N ILE A 16 -4.00 4.47 7.76
CA ILE A 16 -3.71 3.32 8.62
C ILE A 16 -2.23 3.32 9.03
N GLU A 17 -1.33 3.58 8.09
CA GLU A 17 0.12 3.66 8.35
C GLU A 17 0.45 4.73 9.39
N GLN A 18 -0.08 5.94 9.22
CA GLN A 18 0.17 7.06 10.14
C GLN A 18 -0.42 6.81 11.52
N ALA A 19 -1.58 6.15 11.61
CA ALA A 19 -2.25 5.90 12.89
C ALA A 19 -1.61 4.77 13.70
N PHE A 20 -1.24 3.66 13.04
CA PHE A 20 -0.88 2.42 13.72
C PHE A 20 0.58 1.99 13.55
N LEU A 21 1.26 2.47 12.50
CA LEU A 21 2.65 2.12 12.24
C LEU A 21 3.64 3.21 12.66
N SER A 22 3.16 4.29 13.31
CA SER A 22 4.05 5.29 13.89
C SER A 22 4.84 4.73 15.07
N ASN A 23 6.01 5.32 15.32
CA ASN A 23 6.83 4.95 16.47
C ASN A 23 6.12 5.29 17.79
N GLU A 24 5.39 6.43 17.86
CA GLU A 24 4.69 6.80 19.09
C GLU A 24 3.60 5.77 19.44
N TYR A 25 2.85 5.29 18.45
CA TYR A 25 1.80 4.29 18.69
C TYR A 25 2.39 2.97 19.19
N GLN A 26 3.48 2.50 18.56
CA GLN A 26 4.14 1.24 18.93
C GLN A 26 4.78 1.30 20.33
N ILE A 27 5.34 2.44 20.74
CA ILE A 27 5.88 2.63 22.09
C ILE A 27 4.74 2.70 23.11
N LYS A 28 3.67 3.44 22.81
CA LYS A 28 2.53 3.62 23.71
C LYS A 28 1.71 2.35 23.89
N HIS A 29 1.67 1.48 22.88
CA HIS A 29 0.89 0.24 22.87
C HIS A 29 1.78 -0.98 22.58
N SER A 30 2.66 -1.28 23.53
CA SER A 30 3.68 -2.34 23.42
C SER A 30 3.23 -3.73 23.92
N ASN A 31 1.95 -3.92 24.22
CA ASN A 31 1.45 -5.25 24.60
C ASN A 31 1.47 -6.21 23.40
N GLU A 32 1.56 -7.51 23.70
CA GLU A 32 1.70 -8.57 22.68
C GLU A 32 0.54 -8.56 21.68
N TYR A 33 -0.70 -8.38 22.15
CA TYR A 33 -1.89 -8.34 21.30
C TYR A 33 -1.83 -7.21 20.25
N THR A 34 -1.50 -5.99 20.69
CA THR A 34 -1.37 -4.84 19.78
C THR A 34 -0.20 -5.03 18.81
N ARG A 35 0.90 -5.62 19.26
CA ARG A 35 2.03 -5.96 18.38
C ARG A 35 1.61 -6.94 17.28
N THR A 36 0.91 -8.03 17.62
CA THR A 36 0.40 -9.01 16.65
C THR A 36 -0.49 -8.36 15.60
N LEU A 37 -1.41 -7.46 16.01
CA LEU A 37 -2.28 -6.76 15.07
C LEU A 37 -1.49 -5.81 14.16
N THR A 38 -0.52 -5.09 14.71
CA THR A 38 0.33 -4.15 13.95
C THR A 38 1.18 -4.89 12.93
N ASP A 39 1.74 -6.05 13.30
CA ASP A 39 2.48 -6.91 12.39
C ASP A 39 1.56 -7.51 11.31
N LYS A 40 0.32 -7.84 11.66
CA LYS A 40 -0.67 -8.29 10.66
C LYS A 40 -1.01 -7.21 9.65
N VAL A 41 -1.14 -5.95 10.09
CA VAL A 41 -1.34 -4.81 9.20
C VAL A 41 -0.17 -4.66 8.24
N LYS A 42 1.08 -4.68 8.75
CA LYS A 42 2.29 -4.63 7.92
C LYS A 42 2.29 -5.73 6.84
N GLN A 43 1.97 -6.97 7.24
CA GLN A 43 1.90 -8.09 6.30
C GLN A 43 0.83 -7.87 5.23
N LEU A 44 -0.38 -7.46 5.60
CA LEU A 44 -1.46 -7.21 4.63
C LEU A 44 -1.11 -6.07 3.64
N LEU A 45 -0.40 -5.05 4.11
CA LEU A 45 0.09 -3.97 3.23
C LEU A 45 1.17 -4.47 2.26
N ALA A 46 2.07 -5.34 2.72
CA ALA A 46 3.05 -6.01 1.87
C ALA A 46 2.38 -6.90 0.82
N ASP A 47 1.44 -7.75 1.23
CA ASP A 47 0.70 -8.66 0.34
C ASP A 47 -0.12 -7.90 -0.72
N GLN A 48 -0.54 -6.66 -0.43
CA GLN A 48 -1.31 -5.84 -1.36
C GLN A 48 -0.48 -5.38 -2.57
N ILE A 49 0.84 -5.17 -2.42
CA ILE A 49 1.72 -4.70 -3.51
C ILE A 49 1.71 -5.65 -4.73
N PRO A 50 2.02 -6.95 -4.61
CA PRO A 50 2.01 -7.85 -5.76
C PRO A 50 0.61 -8.03 -6.37
N LEU A 51 -0.46 -7.92 -5.57
CA LEU A 51 -1.83 -7.98 -6.07
C LEU A 51 -2.15 -6.76 -6.95
N LEU A 52 -1.74 -5.56 -6.53
CA LEU A 52 -1.92 -4.34 -7.30
C LEU A 52 -1.07 -4.34 -8.57
N ASP A 53 0.17 -4.81 -8.50
CA ASP A 53 1.04 -4.96 -9.68
C ASP A 53 0.38 -5.86 -10.74
N ARG A 54 -0.09 -7.05 -10.32
CA ARG A 54 -0.79 -7.97 -11.23
C ARG A 54 -2.05 -7.35 -11.82
N ALA A 55 -2.81 -6.61 -11.01
CA ALA A 55 -4.01 -5.91 -11.48
C ALA A 55 -3.68 -4.83 -12.52
N LEU A 56 -2.57 -4.09 -12.35
CA LEU A 56 -2.10 -3.09 -13.32
C LEU A 56 -1.67 -3.73 -14.64
N ILE A 57 -0.97 -4.87 -14.60
CA ILE A 57 -0.59 -5.61 -15.80
C ILE A 57 -1.83 -6.00 -16.61
N ILE A 58 -2.84 -6.58 -15.95
CA ILE A 58 -4.10 -6.97 -16.59
C ILE A 58 -4.85 -5.75 -17.12
N MET A 59 -4.86 -4.66 -16.36
CA MET A 59 -5.51 -3.41 -16.77
C MET A 59 -4.83 -2.81 -18.01
N ARG A 60 -3.50 -2.80 -18.08
CA ARG A 60 -2.73 -2.34 -19.25
C ARG A 60 -3.10 -3.13 -20.50
N GLN A 61 -3.17 -4.46 -20.40
CA GLN A 61 -3.50 -5.35 -21.53
C GLN A 61 -4.92 -5.13 -22.06
N LYS A 62 -5.86 -4.74 -21.19
CA LYS A 62 -7.27 -4.54 -21.55
C LYS A 62 -7.64 -3.08 -21.84
N SER A 63 -6.72 -2.14 -21.65
CA SER A 63 -6.99 -0.72 -21.80
C SER A 63 -6.97 -0.29 -23.26
N LYS A 64 -7.85 0.65 -23.60
CA LYS A 64 -7.78 1.38 -24.88
C LYS A 64 -6.50 2.24 -24.90
N PRO A 65 -5.94 2.55 -26.08
CA PRO A 65 -4.74 3.39 -26.20
C PRO A 65 -4.83 4.70 -25.41
N ASP A 66 -5.97 5.39 -25.47
CA ASP A 66 -6.20 6.67 -24.80
C ASP A 66 -6.18 6.58 -23.26
N MET A 67 -6.36 5.37 -22.70
CA MET A 67 -6.32 5.14 -21.25
C MET A 67 -4.93 4.75 -20.75
N LEU A 68 -3.96 4.47 -21.64
CA LEU A 68 -2.60 4.09 -21.24
C LEU A 68 -1.91 5.14 -20.35
N PRO A 69 -2.03 6.47 -20.59
CA PRO A 69 -1.45 7.47 -19.69
C PRO A 69 -1.97 7.36 -18.26
N HIS A 70 -3.26 7.02 -18.09
CA HIS A 70 -3.83 6.79 -16.76
C HIS A 70 -3.24 5.52 -16.12
N VAL A 71 -3.08 4.43 -16.89
CA VAL A 71 -2.45 3.20 -16.38
C VAL A 71 -1.01 3.48 -15.92
N GLU A 72 -0.25 4.26 -16.67
CA GLU A 72 1.13 4.65 -16.31
C GLU A 72 1.17 5.52 -15.05
N HIS A 73 0.24 6.47 -14.90
CA HIS A 73 0.10 7.23 -13.66
C HIS A 73 -0.12 6.32 -12.45
N LEU A 74 -1.01 5.33 -12.56
CA LEU A 74 -1.25 4.37 -11.48
C LEU A 74 -0.02 3.50 -11.19
N SER A 75 0.76 3.11 -12.19
CA SER A 75 2.04 2.42 -11.98
C SER A 75 3.02 3.27 -11.18
N ASN A 76 3.11 4.58 -11.43
CA ASN A 76 3.95 5.47 -10.64
C ASN A 76 3.47 5.55 -9.18
N LEU A 77 2.16 5.63 -8.95
CA LEU A 77 1.60 5.58 -7.59
C LEU A 77 1.91 4.26 -6.88
N LEU A 78 1.90 3.13 -7.59
CA LEU A 78 2.28 1.84 -7.02
C LEU A 78 3.74 1.82 -6.56
N ILE A 79 4.65 2.41 -7.33
CA ILE A 79 6.06 2.54 -6.92
C ILE A 79 6.17 3.34 -5.61
N HIS A 80 5.43 4.44 -5.48
CA HIS A 80 5.41 5.22 -4.24
C HIS A 80 4.84 4.41 -3.07
N ARG A 81 3.76 3.67 -3.31
CA ARG A 81 3.13 2.79 -2.33
C ARG A 81 4.10 1.72 -1.85
N GLN A 82 4.81 1.07 -2.77
CA GLN A 82 5.81 0.05 -2.45
C GLN A 82 6.91 0.58 -1.53
N ARG A 83 7.46 1.77 -1.83
CA ARG A 83 8.47 2.39 -0.95
C ARG A 83 7.95 2.67 0.46
N SER A 84 6.69 3.13 0.59
CA SER A 84 6.06 3.36 1.89
C SER A 84 5.95 2.06 2.69
N VAL A 85 5.50 0.99 2.04
CA VAL A 85 5.36 -0.33 2.65
C VAL A 85 6.72 -0.91 3.05
N GLU A 86 7.74 -0.81 2.20
CA GLU A 86 9.12 -1.24 2.50
C GLU A 86 9.72 -0.47 3.70
N HIS A 87 9.40 0.82 3.83
CA HIS A 87 9.82 1.63 4.97
C HIS A 87 9.23 1.13 6.30
N HIS A 88 7.94 0.76 6.31
CA HIS A 88 7.24 0.32 7.54
C HIS A 88 7.39 -1.17 7.87
N CYS A 89 7.56 -2.02 6.86
CA CYS A 89 7.67 -3.47 7.04
C CYS A 89 9.13 -3.95 7.13
N GLY A 90 10.09 -3.11 6.73
CA GLY A 90 11.44 -3.55 6.39
C GLY A 90 11.47 -4.19 4.99
N LYS A 91 12.66 -4.27 4.37
CA LYS A 91 12.82 -5.01 3.12
C LYS A 91 12.55 -6.49 3.40
N GLN A 92 11.56 -7.08 2.75
CA GLN A 92 11.50 -8.53 2.66
C GLN A 92 12.56 -8.96 1.65
N GLN A 93 13.56 -9.69 2.13
CA GLN A 93 14.58 -10.36 1.30
C GLN A 93 13.97 -11.56 0.59
#